data_AF-A0A4Q3DL35-F1
#
_entry.id   AF-A0A4Q3DL35-F1
#
_cell.length_a   1.000
_cell.length_b   1.000
_cell.length_c   1.000
_cell.angle_alpha   90.00
_cell.angle_beta   90.00
_cell.angle_gamma   90.00
#
_symmetry.space_group_name_H-M   'P 1'
#
loop_
_entity.id
_entity.type
_entity.pdbx_description
1 polymer ?
#
loop_
_entity_poly.entity_id
_entity_poly.type
_entity_poly.pdbx_seq_one_letter_code
_entity_poly.pdbx_strand_id
1 'polypeptide(L)'
;MRVKLLLAALFISLISTFSACNESGTLADQRTEISSQTWFYFNKIKTEVKVEDTSVPYNVYFILRHAAEYKYANIFILMHQTTPDHHTKTIRYEFKLANPDGEWLGNGSGNLYNYVLPLYTNFRFPIKGNYTFTLEQNMRDNPLRGISDVGLRVERAK
;
A
#
# COMPACT_ATOMS: atom_id res chain seq x y z
N MET A 1 -15.38 -48.49 19.83
CA MET A 1 -15.95 -47.74 18.68
C MET A 1 -16.43 -46.33 19.05
N ARG A 2 -17.04 -46.10 20.23
CA ARG A 2 -17.55 -44.78 20.66
C ARG A 2 -16.49 -43.67 20.85
N VAL A 3 -15.28 -44.02 21.29
CA VAL A 3 -14.17 -43.04 21.50
C VAL A 3 -13.59 -42.52 20.17
N LYS A 4 -13.58 -43.34 19.11
CA LYS A 4 -13.11 -42.92 17.77
C LYS A 4 -14.05 -41.90 17.13
N LEU A 5 -15.35 -41.98 17.40
CA LEU A 5 -16.35 -41.00 16.95
C LEU A 5 -16.23 -39.65 17.68
N LEU A 6 -15.85 -39.66 18.97
CA LEU A 6 -15.62 -38.43 19.74
C LEU A 6 -14.35 -37.70 19.32
N LEU A 7 -13.29 -38.44 18.98
CA LEU A 7 -12.04 -37.88 18.45
C LEU A 7 -12.21 -37.30 17.03
N ALA A 8 -13.07 -37.91 16.20
CA ALA A 8 -13.40 -37.39 14.88
C ALA A 8 -14.21 -36.08 14.96
N ALA A 9 -15.09 -35.94 15.96
CA ALA A 9 -15.86 -34.70 16.19
C ALA A 9 -14.98 -33.52 16.65
N LEU A 10 -13.90 -33.80 17.41
CA LEU A 10 -12.98 -32.76 17.87
C LEU A 10 -12.09 -32.22 16.74
N PHE A 11 -11.81 -33.03 15.70
CA PHE A 11 -10.99 -32.63 14.57
C PHE A 11 -11.75 -31.79 13.53
N ILE A 12 -13.08 -31.90 13.49
CA ILE A 12 -13.95 -31.15 12.55
C ILE A 12 -14.23 -29.72 13.06
N SER A 13 -14.09 -29.46 14.36
CA SER A 13 -14.29 -28.13 14.95
C SER A 13 -13.12 -27.16 14.71
N LEU A 14 -11.98 -27.62 14.19
CA LEU A 14 -10.79 -26.78 13.98
C LEU A 14 -10.75 -26.11 12.60
N ILE A 15 -11.73 -26.36 11.74
CA ILE A 15 -11.96 -25.57 10.52
C ILE A 15 -12.70 -24.30 10.94
N SER A 16 -12.03 -23.49 11.76
CA SER A 16 -12.43 -22.10 11.97
C SER A 16 -12.13 -21.38 10.67
N THR A 17 -13.19 -21.10 9.93
CA THR A 17 -13.18 -20.30 8.72
C THR A 17 -12.50 -18.97 9.01
N PHE A 18 -11.34 -18.74 8.38
CA PHE A 18 -10.76 -17.41 8.25
C PHE A 18 -11.75 -16.56 7.45
N SER A 19 -12.68 -15.92 8.16
CA SER A 19 -13.48 -14.83 7.60
C SER A 19 -12.51 -13.67 7.38
N ALA A 20 -12.02 -13.54 6.15
CA ALA A 20 -11.31 -12.35 5.73
C ALA A 20 -12.23 -11.16 6.00
N CYS A 21 -11.83 -10.30 6.94
CA CYS A 21 -12.42 -8.98 7.12
C CYS A 21 -12.11 -8.17 5.85
N ASN A 22 -12.93 -8.31 4.82
CA ASN A 22 -13.00 -7.28 3.79
C ASN A 22 -13.73 -6.11 4.44
N GLU A 23 -12.96 -5.11 4.91
CA GLU A 23 -13.52 -3.78 5.20
C GLU A 23 -14.37 -3.38 3.99
N SER A 24 -15.67 -3.18 4.21
CA SER A 24 -16.61 -2.87 3.13
C SER A 24 -16.15 -1.60 2.42
N GLY A 25 -15.67 -1.73 1.18
CA GLY A 25 -15.22 -0.60 0.37
C GLY A 25 -13.71 -0.51 0.12
N THR A 26 -12.87 -1.31 0.77
CA THR A 26 -11.43 -1.39 0.46
C THR A 26 -11.21 -2.31 -0.74
N LEU A 27 -10.60 -1.79 -1.80
CA LEU A 27 -10.31 -2.53 -3.04
C LEU A 27 -8.89 -3.12 -3.02
N ALA A 28 -7.96 -2.45 -2.37
CA ALA A 28 -6.60 -2.93 -2.15
C ALA A 28 -6.04 -2.29 -0.88
N ASP A 29 -5.30 -3.05 -0.09
CA ASP A 29 -4.41 -2.56 0.96
C ASP A 29 -3.17 -3.46 0.92
N GLN A 30 -2.22 -3.10 0.07
CA GLN A 30 -1.02 -3.89 -0.18
C GLN A 30 0.20 -3.16 0.33
N ARG A 31 1.05 -3.89 1.04
CA ARG A 31 2.34 -3.42 1.54
C ARG A 31 3.40 -4.45 1.20
N THR A 32 4.52 -3.98 0.69
CA THR A 32 5.69 -4.79 0.35
C THR A 32 6.86 -4.34 1.21
N GLU A 33 7.43 -5.28 1.96
CA GLU A 33 8.68 -5.08 2.69
C GLU A 33 9.83 -4.88 1.70
N ILE A 34 10.68 -3.88 1.97
CA ILE A 34 11.86 -3.59 1.17
C ILE A 34 13.07 -4.27 1.82
N SER A 35 13.63 -5.25 1.11
CA SER A 35 14.80 -6.00 1.58
C SER A 35 15.95 -5.08 1.98
N SER A 36 16.53 -5.35 3.16
CA SER A 36 17.63 -4.58 3.74
C SER A 36 17.36 -3.08 3.85
N GLN A 37 16.08 -2.69 3.89
CA GLN A 37 15.59 -1.32 3.91
C GLN A 37 16.17 -0.40 2.84
N THR A 38 16.42 -0.98 1.66
CA THR A 38 17.22 -0.36 0.60
C THR A 38 16.41 -0.37 -0.70
N TRP A 39 15.74 0.74 -1.00
CA TRP A 39 14.83 0.86 -2.14
C TRP A 39 15.54 1.35 -3.40
N PHE A 40 15.79 0.43 -4.34
CA PHE A 40 16.38 0.74 -5.63
C PHE A 40 15.33 1.23 -6.64
N TYR A 41 15.74 2.03 -7.64
CA TYR A 41 14.85 2.44 -8.75
C TYR A 41 14.21 1.25 -9.48
N PHE A 42 14.95 0.14 -9.66
CA PHE A 42 14.44 -1.03 -10.36
C PHE A 42 13.48 -1.87 -9.51
N ASN A 43 13.45 -1.67 -8.18
CA ASN A 43 12.55 -2.36 -7.25
C ASN A 43 11.18 -1.65 -7.23
N LYS A 44 10.46 -1.69 -8.36
CA LYS A 44 9.14 -1.07 -8.44
C LYS A 44 8.09 -1.92 -7.73
N ILE A 45 7.17 -1.28 -7.02
CA ILE A 45 6.09 -1.97 -6.31
C ILE A 45 4.82 -1.89 -7.14
N LYS A 46 4.33 -3.05 -7.60
CA LYS A 46 3.14 -3.17 -8.44
C LYS A 46 1.94 -3.61 -7.62
N THR A 47 0.82 -2.90 -7.76
CA THR A 47 -0.46 -3.25 -7.15
C THR A 47 -1.55 -3.25 -8.22
N GLU A 48 -2.29 -4.35 -8.32
CA GLU A 48 -3.43 -4.49 -9.22
C GLU A 48 -4.73 -4.23 -8.47
N VAL A 49 -5.61 -3.43 -9.07
CA VAL A 49 -6.86 -2.96 -8.45
C VAL A 49 -8.00 -3.18 -9.44
N LYS A 50 -8.95 -4.03 -9.05
CA LYS A 50 -10.16 -4.29 -9.84
C LYS A 50 -11.24 -3.26 -9.48
N VAL A 51 -11.57 -2.39 -10.41
CA VAL A 51 -12.64 -1.38 -10.27
C VAL A 51 -13.89 -1.90 -10.97
N GLU A 52 -14.97 -2.12 -10.21
CA GLU A 52 -16.24 -2.62 -10.74
C GLU A 52 -17.34 -1.55 -10.87
N ASP A 53 -17.25 -0.48 -10.08
CA ASP A 53 -18.24 0.60 -10.01
C ASP A 53 -17.57 1.95 -10.25
N THR A 54 -17.78 2.55 -11.42
CA THR A 54 -17.22 3.87 -11.78
C THR A 54 -18.12 5.03 -11.34
N SER A 55 -19.30 4.73 -10.78
CA SER A 55 -20.29 5.74 -10.35
C SER A 55 -20.02 6.29 -8.95
N VAL A 56 -19.02 5.77 -8.24
CA VAL A 56 -18.60 6.23 -6.91
C VAL A 56 -17.17 6.80 -6.94
N PRO A 57 -16.83 7.73 -6.03
CA PRO A 57 -15.46 8.22 -5.87
C PRO A 57 -14.62 7.26 -5.01
N TYR A 58 -13.30 7.31 -5.21
CA TYR A 58 -12.30 6.51 -4.52
C TYR A 58 -11.14 7.38 -4.01
N ASN A 59 -10.51 6.94 -2.92
CA ASN A 59 -9.24 7.47 -2.46
C ASN A 59 -8.13 6.47 -2.77
N VAL A 60 -6.97 6.99 -3.20
CA VAL A 60 -5.76 6.20 -3.45
C VAL A 60 -4.64 6.78 -2.61
N TYR A 61 -4.00 5.94 -1.81
CA TYR A 61 -2.95 6.32 -0.89
C TYR A 61 -1.66 5.58 -1.21
N PHE A 62 -0.55 6.31 -1.12
CA PHE A 62 0.79 5.78 -1.00
C PHE A 62 1.03 5.43 0.48
N ILE A 63 1.32 4.16 0.72
CA ILE A 63 1.67 3.65 2.04
C ILE A 63 3.19 3.60 2.14
N LEU A 64 3.74 4.27 3.15
CA LEU A 64 5.18 4.32 3.39
C LEU A 64 5.47 3.98 4.85
N ARG A 65 6.45 3.11 5.07
CA ARG A 65 7.14 3.00 6.35
C ARG A 65 8.63 3.21 6.14
N HIS A 66 9.22 4.10 6.92
CA HIS A 66 10.66 4.28 6.95
C HIS A 66 11.19 4.15 8.37
N ALA A 67 12.47 3.84 8.49
CA ALA A 67 13.19 3.79 9.75
C ALA A 67 13.85 5.14 10.06
N ALA A 68 14.31 5.33 11.30
CA ALA A 68 14.88 6.59 11.79
C ALA A 68 16.15 7.03 11.03
N GLU A 69 16.86 6.09 10.39
CA GLU A 69 18.03 6.37 9.54
C GLU A 69 17.69 7.00 8.18
N TYR A 70 16.40 7.09 7.82
CA TYR A 70 15.99 7.84 6.64
C TYR A 70 16.37 9.31 6.81
N LYS A 71 17.17 9.84 5.89
CA LYS A 71 17.88 11.12 6.09
C LYS A 71 17.18 12.37 5.55
N TYR A 72 16.00 12.23 4.96
CA TYR A 72 15.32 13.33 4.27
C TYR A 72 14.02 13.70 4.97
N ALA A 73 13.70 15.00 4.99
CA ALA A 73 12.43 15.48 5.52
C ALA A 73 11.26 15.32 4.54
N ASN A 74 11.52 14.81 3.33
CA ASN A 74 10.54 14.61 2.27
C ASN A 74 10.91 13.41 1.40
N ILE A 75 9.94 12.92 0.63
CA ILE A 75 10.13 11.87 -0.37
C ILE A 75 9.48 12.26 -1.69
N PHE A 76 10.18 11.99 -2.79
CA PHE A 76 9.64 12.04 -4.13
C PHE A 76 9.41 10.62 -4.64
N ILE A 77 8.26 10.41 -5.28
CA ILE A 77 7.93 9.15 -5.96
C ILE A 77 7.35 9.41 -7.34
N LEU A 78 7.42 8.40 -8.20
CA LEU A 78 6.61 8.29 -9.39
C LEU A 78 5.53 7.24 -9.16
N MET A 79 4.28 7.60 -9.48
CA MET A 79 3.18 6.65 -9.63
C MET A 79 2.89 6.50 -11.12
N HIS A 80 3.04 5.29 -11.64
CA HIS A 80 2.56 4.91 -12.96
C HIS A 80 1.20 4.24 -12.81
N GLN A 81 0.17 4.86 -13.36
CA GLN A 81 -1.18 4.29 -13.43
C GLN A 81 -1.42 3.79 -14.85
N THR A 82 -1.55 2.48 -15.00
CA THR A 82 -1.99 1.84 -16.25
C THR A 82 -3.47 1.51 -16.15
N THR A 83 -4.24 1.99 -17.12
CA THR A 83 -5.68 1.80 -17.23
C THR A 83 -6.03 0.44 -17.85
N PRO A 84 -7.29 -0.03 -17.73
CA PRO A 84 -7.74 -1.29 -18.34
C PRO A 84 -7.55 -1.38 -19.86
N ASP A 85 -7.55 -0.24 -20.56
CA ASP A 85 -7.28 -0.10 -21.99
C ASP A 85 -5.79 0.14 -22.31
N HIS A 86 -4.90 -0.17 -21.38
CA HIS A 86 -3.44 -0.16 -21.51
C HIS A 86 -2.77 1.20 -21.71
N HIS A 87 -3.47 2.31 -21.46
CA HIS A 87 -2.84 3.63 -21.38
C HIS A 87 -2.14 3.82 -20.03
N THR A 88 -0.92 4.34 -20.05
CA THR A 88 -0.15 4.60 -18.83
C THR A 88 0.07 6.09 -18.62
N LYS A 89 -0.34 6.60 -17.46
CA LYS A 89 -0.06 7.95 -16.99
C LYS A 89 0.95 7.90 -15.85
N THR A 90 1.98 8.75 -15.90
CA THR A 90 2.96 8.90 -14.82
C THR A 90 2.75 10.21 -14.10
N ILE A 91 2.71 10.18 -12.77
CA ILE A 91 2.59 11.38 -11.92
C ILE A 91 3.71 11.36 -10.89
N ARG A 92 4.37 12.50 -10.73
CA ARG A 92 5.37 12.70 -9.69
C ARG A 92 4.72 13.35 -8.47
N TYR A 93 4.95 12.77 -7.30
CA TYR A 93 4.49 13.31 -6.02
C TYR A 93 5.69 13.69 -5.15
N GLU A 94 5.48 14.69 -4.30
CA GLU A 94 6.34 15.03 -3.19
C GLU A 94 5.52 14.99 -1.91
N PHE A 95 6.05 14.35 -0.88
CA PHE A 95 5.43 14.33 0.45
C PHE A 95 6.43 14.80 1.49
N LYS A 96 5.98 15.72 2.35
CA LYS A 96 6.71 16.08 3.57
C LYS A 96 6.56 14.95 4.59
N LEU A 97 7.68 14.50 5.14
CA LEU A 97 7.77 13.43 6.13
C LEU A 97 8.21 13.96 7.51
N ALA A 98 8.96 15.06 7.58
CA ALA A 98 9.37 15.67 8.84
C ALA A 98 9.17 17.18 8.87
N ASN A 99 9.03 17.73 10.08
CA ASN A 99 9.12 19.16 10.36
C ASN A 99 10.55 19.70 10.17
N PRO A 100 10.73 21.03 10.06
CA PRO A 100 12.06 21.64 9.88
C PRO A 100 13.06 21.35 11.01
N ASP A 101 12.57 21.03 12.20
CA ASP A 101 13.36 20.60 13.37
C ASP A 101 13.71 19.10 13.36
N GLY A 102 13.25 18.35 12.36
CA GLY A 102 13.50 16.92 12.19
C GLY A 102 12.45 16.02 12.82
N GLU A 103 11.40 16.55 13.45
CA GLU A 103 10.32 15.73 14.00
C GLU A 103 9.53 15.05 12.86
N TRP A 104 9.45 13.72 12.90
CA TRP A 104 8.69 12.95 11.92
C TRP A 104 7.18 13.16 12.08
N LEU A 105 6.49 13.40 10.96
CA LEU A 105 5.03 13.59 10.90
C LEU A 105 4.26 12.26 10.91
N GLY A 106 4.95 11.15 10.67
CA GLY A 106 4.37 9.82 10.62
C GLY A 106 4.17 9.21 12.01
N ASN A 107 3.27 8.24 12.07
CA ASN A 107 2.87 7.59 13.30
C ASN A 107 3.73 6.33 13.50
N GLY A 108 4.02 5.92 14.74
CA GLY A 108 4.72 4.66 14.95
C GLY A 108 5.27 4.49 16.36
N SER A 109 6.09 3.46 16.53
CA SER A 109 6.73 3.11 17.79
C SER A 109 8.20 2.77 17.56
N GLY A 110 9.06 3.16 18.48
CA GLY A 110 10.51 2.95 18.35
C GLY A 110 11.07 3.72 17.17
N ASN A 111 11.78 3.02 16.27
CA ASN A 111 12.51 3.65 15.17
C ASN A 111 11.76 3.61 13.83
N LEU A 112 10.47 3.28 13.80
CA LEU A 112 9.69 3.13 12.56
C LEU A 112 8.56 4.14 12.50
N TYR A 113 8.44 4.81 11.35
CA TYR A 113 7.46 5.86 11.08
C TYR A 113 6.60 5.49 9.88
N ASN A 114 5.28 5.56 10.05
CA ASN A 114 4.27 5.14 9.09
C ASN A 114 3.52 6.34 8.53
N TYR A 115 3.23 6.30 7.23
CA TYR A 115 2.49 7.33 6.53
C TYR A 115 1.43 6.70 5.63
N VAL A 116 0.29 7.37 5.56
CA VAL A 116 -0.78 7.13 4.58
C VAL A 116 -0.93 8.44 3.81
N LEU A 117 -0.34 8.49 2.61
CA LEU A 117 -0.12 9.73 1.87
C LEU A 117 -1.07 9.79 0.66
N PRO A 118 -1.89 10.83 0.49
CA PRO A 118 -2.89 10.87 -0.57
C PRO A 118 -2.24 11.04 -1.95
N LEU A 119 -2.50 10.08 -2.86
CA LEU A 119 -2.17 10.17 -4.28
C LEU A 119 -3.36 10.71 -5.09
N TYR A 120 -4.55 10.18 -4.81
CA TYR A 120 -5.81 10.67 -5.32
C TYR A 120 -6.84 10.78 -4.21
N THR A 121 -7.66 11.82 -4.26
CA THR A 121 -8.77 12.06 -3.32
C THR A 121 -10.05 12.25 -4.11
N ASN A 122 -11.12 11.57 -3.72
CA ASN A 122 -12.43 11.61 -4.38
C ASN A 122 -12.37 11.35 -5.90
N PHE A 123 -11.45 10.48 -6.33
CA PHE A 123 -11.21 10.19 -7.74
C PHE A 123 -12.22 9.20 -8.30
N ARG A 124 -12.79 9.52 -9.45
CA ARG A 124 -13.70 8.64 -10.18
C ARG A 124 -12.95 7.96 -11.31
N PHE A 125 -12.85 6.64 -11.23
CA PHE A 125 -12.24 5.87 -12.31
C PHE A 125 -13.09 6.00 -13.58
N PRO A 126 -12.49 6.35 -14.74
CA PRO A 126 -13.26 6.64 -15.95
C PRO A 126 -13.87 5.39 -16.58
N ILE A 127 -13.25 4.22 -16.41
CA ILE A 127 -13.70 2.96 -17.00
C ILE A 127 -13.62 1.82 -15.98
N LYS A 128 -14.51 0.84 -16.11
CA LYS A 128 -14.49 -0.38 -15.33
C LYS A 128 -13.33 -1.26 -15.78
N GLY A 129 -12.65 -1.94 -14.86
CA GLY A 129 -11.64 -2.95 -15.18
C GLY A 129 -10.48 -3.03 -14.20
N ASN A 130 -9.42 -3.72 -14.62
CA ASN A 130 -8.20 -3.89 -13.83
C ASN A 130 -7.24 -2.73 -14.10
N TYR A 131 -6.99 -1.93 -13.08
CA TYR A 131 -5.94 -0.92 -13.08
C TYR A 131 -4.67 -1.52 -12.48
N THR A 132 -3.52 -1.11 -13.02
CA THR A 132 -2.21 -1.38 -12.42
C THR A 132 -1.62 -0.07 -11.93
N PHE A 133 -1.24 -0.03 -10.66
CA PHE A 133 -0.45 1.05 -10.08
C PHE A 133 0.96 0.53 -9.85
N THR A 134 1.97 1.26 -10.31
CA THR A 134 3.37 0.95 -10.07
C THR A 134 4.02 2.14 -9.38
N LEU A 135 4.56 1.91 -8.18
CA LEU A 135 5.26 2.91 -7.38
C LEU A 135 6.76 2.75 -7.54
N GLU A 136 7.44 3.87 -7.79
CA GLU A 136 8.88 3.97 -7.96
C GLU A 136 9.43 5.14 -7.14
N GLN A 137 10.57 4.95 -6.50
CA GLN A 137 11.25 6.04 -5.80
C GLN A 137 11.90 7.01 -6.78
N ASN A 138 11.78 8.31 -6.51
CA ASN A 138 12.29 9.37 -7.37
C ASN A 138 13.17 10.35 -6.61
N MET A 139 13.97 9.82 -5.68
CA MET A 139 15.00 10.56 -4.96
C MET A 139 16.27 10.67 -5.81
N ARG A 140 17.29 11.40 -5.35
CA ARG A 140 18.60 11.45 -6.03
C ARG A 140 19.46 10.22 -5.69
N ASP A 141 19.33 9.73 -4.46
CA ASP A 141 20.11 8.60 -3.96
C ASP A 141 19.51 7.27 -4.43
N ASN A 142 20.37 6.42 -4.98
CA ASN A 142 20.04 5.06 -5.36
C ASN A 142 21.15 4.10 -4.94
N PRO A 143 20.88 3.17 -4.02
CA PRO A 143 19.57 2.94 -3.41
C PRO A 143 19.16 3.99 -2.38
N LEU A 144 17.85 4.17 -2.21
CA LEU A 144 17.28 4.96 -1.14
C LEU A 144 17.22 4.12 0.14
N ARG A 145 18.06 4.46 1.11
CA ARG A 145 18.18 3.72 2.38
C ARG A 145 17.14 4.15 3.41
N GLY A 146 16.85 3.26 4.36
CA GLY A 146 15.95 3.50 5.49
C GLY A 146 14.47 3.32 5.14
N ILE A 147 14.15 2.78 3.96
CA ILE A 147 12.76 2.50 3.56
C ILE A 147 12.43 1.08 3.97
N SER A 148 11.52 0.89 4.93
CA SER A 148 11.12 -0.44 5.43
C SER A 148 10.03 -1.04 4.56
N ASP A 149 9.00 -0.27 4.24
CA ASP A 149 7.84 -0.77 3.51
C ASP A 149 7.28 0.27 2.55
N VAL A 150 6.78 -0.20 1.41
CA VAL A 150 6.14 0.60 0.37
C VAL A 150 4.87 -0.11 -0.06
N GLY A 151 3.80 0.64 -0.32
CA GLY A 151 2.53 0.04 -0.66
C GLY A 151 1.51 1.01 -1.23
N LEU A 152 0.35 0.46 -1.57
CA LEU A 152 -0.79 1.19 -2.10
C LEU A 152 -2.06 0.74 -1.37
N ARG A 153 -2.88 1.71 -0.97
CA ARG A 153 -4.24 1.46 -0.49
C ARG A 153 -5.23 2.16 -1.40
N VAL A 154 -6.30 1.46 -1.78
CA VAL A 154 -7.43 2.00 -2.54
C VAL A 154 -8.72 1.64 -1.82
N GLU A 155 -9.53 2.64 -1.56
CA GLU A 155 -10.83 2.48 -0.90
C GLU A 155 -11.86 3.41 -1.53
N ARG A 156 -13.14 3.05 -1.41
CA ARG A 156 -14.25 3.96 -1.73
C ARG A 156 -14.15 5.19 -0.84
N ALA A 157 -14.28 6.37 -1.43
CA ALA A 157 -14.39 7.59 -0.64
C ALA A 157 -15.76 7.61 0.06
N LYS A 158 -15.76 8.11 1.30
CA LYS A 158 -16.98 8.24 2.12
C LYS A 158 -17.83 9.43 1.68
#